data_AF-A0A183J048-F1
#
_entry.id   AF-A0A183J048-F1
#
_cell.length_a   1.000
_cell.length_b   1.000
_cell.length_c   1.000
_cell.angle_alpha   90.00
_cell.angle_beta   90.00
_cell.angle_gamma   90.00
#
_symmetry.space_group_name_H-M   'P 1'
#
loop_
_entity.id
_entity.type
_entity.pdbx_description
1 polymer ?
#
loop_
_entity_poly.entity_id
_entity_poly.type
_entity_poly.pdbx_seq_one_letter_code
_entity_poly.pdbx_strand_id
1 'polypeptide(L)'
;MSETANSTDRDSLRNKTFTACRGLFLEMLYYISQEVHPGFGIQRQALDYVEELIIRLLLEIVDKKPHTVSDVARYVERTFPKPINLWAVTEAHDLVMRNNRLKHRQTKLPTPKVHLALRDYLGYKIDSQVISYITGVLVYIGADILKLTGNYIKNIRHNEITLQDLKVAMRADTVSMLYVVLMDLFYRDDEEPWSASLTTEDLVSKRISSLSYEQIVRDLVHCEVQFLRDVNMIVRVFRRALVDVLDERSQEIEVIFSNILDIQEFTARFLGSLEDTVEMCRELETPYVGNCFLEMAEGNEFEIYSRYVDDILSDSCTSTLTMVLQRPNVVNHLESLGSGFYLAYRYLLPKLLVGPIFHCLKIFEYLSVSFLTNYINDYTACLRIS
;
A
#
# COMPACT_ATOMS: atom_id res chain seq x y z
N MET A 1 23.54 -9.84 40.76
CA MET A 1 22.50 -8.97 41.35
C MET A 1 22.61 -7.50 40.91
N SER A 2 23.60 -7.09 40.11
CA SER A 2 23.82 -5.71 39.65
C SER A 2 23.32 -5.40 38.23
N GLU A 3 23.11 -6.41 37.38
CA GLU A 3 22.65 -6.19 35.99
C GLU A 3 21.14 -5.99 35.86
N THR A 4 20.33 -6.66 36.70
CA THR A 4 18.86 -6.55 36.70
C THR A 4 18.35 -5.24 37.31
N ALA A 5 19.15 -4.58 38.17
CA ALA A 5 18.81 -3.27 38.72
C ALA A 5 19.02 -2.13 37.71
N ASN A 6 20.00 -2.28 36.80
CA ASN A 6 20.34 -1.26 35.79
C ASN A 6 19.38 -1.24 34.58
N SER A 7 18.78 -2.38 34.21
CA SER A 7 17.77 -2.45 33.14
C SER A 7 16.48 -1.75 33.56
N THR A 8 16.01 -2.03 34.78
CA THR A 8 14.73 -1.51 35.31
C THR A 8 14.72 0.02 35.45
N ASP A 9 15.85 0.62 35.83
CA ASP A 9 15.98 2.08 35.98
C ASP A 9 16.09 2.80 34.63
N ARG A 10 16.78 2.17 33.65
CA ARG A 10 16.88 2.68 32.28
C ARG A 10 15.53 2.62 31.54
N ASP A 11 14.78 1.55 31.71
CA ASP A 11 13.44 1.40 31.12
C ASP A 11 12.44 2.39 31.73
N SER A 12 12.55 2.65 33.04
CA SER A 12 11.77 3.71 33.70
C SER A 12 12.08 5.10 33.14
N LEU A 13 13.38 5.40 32.97
CA LEU A 13 13.82 6.68 32.40
C LEU A 13 13.38 6.81 30.93
N ARG A 14 13.46 5.72 30.15
CA ARG A 14 13.00 5.65 28.75
C ARG A 14 11.51 5.96 28.64
N ASN A 15 10.69 5.37 29.51
CA ASN A 15 9.24 5.62 29.55
C ASN A 15 8.92 7.06 30.00
N LYS A 16 9.68 7.61 30.94
CA LYS A 16 9.53 9.01 31.37
C LYS A 16 9.85 9.98 30.22
N THR A 17 10.94 9.74 29.49
CA THR A 17 11.33 10.55 28.34
C THR A 17 10.38 10.40 27.17
N PHE A 18 9.89 9.18 26.90
CA PHE A 18 8.82 8.92 25.92
C PHE A 18 7.59 9.80 26.23
N THR A 19 7.14 9.78 27.48
CA THR A 19 6.00 10.57 27.94
C THR A 19 6.25 12.08 27.82
N ALA A 20 7.47 12.54 28.13
CA ALA A 20 7.85 13.95 28.01
C ALA A 20 7.89 14.45 26.56
N CYS A 21 8.15 13.56 25.60
CA CYS A 21 8.17 13.87 24.17
C CYS A 21 6.78 13.84 23.52
N ARG A 22 5.77 13.27 24.18
CA ARG A 22 4.40 13.17 23.65
C ARG A 22 3.77 14.55 23.52
N GLY A 23 3.11 14.80 22.40
CA GLY A 23 2.52 16.09 22.06
C GLY A 23 3.47 17.12 21.46
N LEU A 24 4.78 16.85 21.41
CA LEU A 24 5.76 17.81 20.88
C LEU A 24 5.72 17.92 19.36
N PHE A 25 5.37 16.85 18.65
CA PHE A 25 5.43 16.76 17.19
C PHE A 25 4.07 16.94 16.51
N LEU A 26 2.96 16.85 17.25
CA LEU A 26 1.60 16.82 16.69
C LEU A 26 1.25 18.04 15.83
N GLU A 27 1.61 19.26 16.28
CA GLU A 27 1.35 20.48 15.51
C GLU A 27 2.08 20.46 14.16
N MET A 28 3.30 19.93 14.14
CA MET A 28 4.08 19.83 12.93
C MET A 28 3.61 18.69 12.02
N LEU A 29 3.31 17.51 12.58
CA LEU A 29 2.76 16.39 11.81
C LEU A 29 1.43 16.74 11.16
N TYR A 30 0.56 17.48 11.86
CA TYR A 30 -0.66 18.02 11.28
C TYR A 30 -0.39 19.02 10.16
N TYR A 31 0.57 19.94 10.36
CA TYR A 31 0.94 20.88 9.30
C TYR A 31 1.47 20.16 8.04
N ILE A 32 2.32 19.14 8.24
CA ILE A 32 2.86 18.33 7.15
C ILE A 32 1.76 17.53 6.46
N SER A 33 0.80 16.96 7.20
CA SER A 33 -0.30 16.23 6.58
C SER A 33 -1.10 17.13 5.64
N GLN A 34 -1.34 18.39 6.03
CA GLN A 34 -2.03 19.37 5.19
C GLN A 34 -1.17 19.88 4.01
N GLU A 35 0.15 19.92 4.17
CA GLU A 35 1.08 20.28 3.09
C GLU A 35 1.13 19.19 2.00
N VAL A 36 1.18 17.92 2.43
CA VAL A 36 1.30 16.78 1.51
C VAL A 36 -0.05 16.44 0.88
N HIS A 37 -1.15 16.56 1.64
CA HIS A 37 -2.49 16.21 1.20
C HIS A 37 -3.51 17.30 1.59
N PRO A 38 -3.56 18.42 0.84
CA PRO A 38 -4.47 19.53 1.15
C PRO A 38 -5.94 19.08 1.11
N GLY A 39 -6.69 19.38 2.17
CA GLY A 39 -8.13 19.11 2.24
C GLY A 39 -8.52 17.74 2.81
N PHE A 40 -7.56 16.88 3.13
CA PHE A 40 -7.84 15.65 3.88
C PHE A 40 -7.96 15.94 5.38
N GLY A 41 -9.03 15.44 6.00
CA GLY A 41 -9.11 15.35 7.46
C GLY A 41 -8.12 14.32 7.98
N ILE A 42 -7.57 14.51 9.18
CA ILE A 42 -6.77 13.48 9.84
C ILE A 42 -7.25 13.28 11.28
N GLN A 43 -7.52 12.03 11.64
CA GLN A 43 -7.95 11.69 12.98
C GLN A 43 -6.81 11.90 13.97
N ARG A 44 -7.16 12.42 15.16
CA ARG A 44 -6.17 12.64 16.22
C ARG A 44 -5.42 11.37 16.60
N GLN A 45 -6.12 10.24 16.68
CA GLN A 45 -5.52 8.94 16.98
C GLN A 45 -4.48 8.50 15.94
N ALA A 46 -4.66 8.87 14.67
CA ALA A 46 -3.69 8.57 13.62
C ALA A 46 -2.42 9.41 13.79
N LEU A 47 -2.58 10.71 14.11
CA LEU A 47 -1.43 11.58 14.42
C LEU A 47 -0.69 11.13 15.68
N ASP A 48 -1.41 10.77 16.74
CA ASP A 48 -0.82 10.26 17.97
C ASP A 48 -0.01 8.99 17.69
N TYR A 49 -0.51 8.09 16.83
CA TYR A 49 0.23 6.88 16.44
C TYR A 49 1.50 7.19 15.63
N VAL A 50 1.46 8.12 14.67
CA VAL A 50 2.65 8.56 13.94
C VAL A 50 3.66 9.20 14.89
N GLU A 51 3.20 10.03 15.83
CA GLU A 51 4.04 10.63 16.86
C GLU A 51 4.72 9.56 17.72
N GLU A 52 3.98 8.55 18.17
CA GLU A 52 4.56 7.44 18.95
C GLU A 52 5.66 6.70 18.18
N LEU A 53 5.47 6.47 16.88
CA LEU A 53 6.49 5.83 16.03
C LEU A 53 7.77 6.67 15.93
N ILE A 54 7.65 7.98 15.68
CA ILE A 54 8.83 8.84 15.57
C ILE A 54 9.51 9.07 16.93
N ILE A 55 8.78 9.06 18.05
CA ILE A 55 9.38 9.13 19.40
C ILE A 55 10.14 7.83 19.71
N ARG A 56 9.60 6.66 19.32
CA ARG A 56 10.35 5.39 19.47
C ARG A 56 11.65 5.42 18.66
N LEU A 57 11.59 5.92 17.42
CA LEU A 57 12.76 6.10 16.57
C LEU A 57 13.76 7.10 17.17
N LEU A 58 13.28 8.19 17.79
CA LEU A 58 14.11 9.14 18.52
C LEU A 58 14.94 8.45 19.59
N LEU A 59 14.27 7.68 20.47
CA LEU A 59 14.92 6.99 21.58
C LEU A 59 15.94 5.96 21.06
N GLU A 60 15.63 5.24 19.99
CA GLU A 60 16.54 4.28 19.36
C GLU A 60 17.82 4.95 18.82
N ILE A 61 17.70 6.10 18.15
CA ILE A 61 18.85 6.87 17.68
C ILE A 61 19.69 7.38 18.86
N VAL A 62 19.03 7.89 19.88
CA VAL A 62 19.63 8.46 21.11
C VAL A 62 20.34 7.37 21.94
N ASP A 63 19.83 6.13 21.93
CA ASP A 63 20.43 4.98 22.61
C ASP A 63 21.80 4.59 22.04
N LYS A 64 22.12 5.00 20.80
CA LYS A 64 23.46 4.83 20.21
C LYS A 64 24.47 5.87 20.68
N LYS A 65 24.06 6.81 21.55
CA LYS A 65 24.87 7.90 22.11
C LYS A 65 25.63 8.70 21.04
N PRO A 66 24.93 9.31 20.07
CA PRO A 66 25.58 10.14 19.04
C PRO A 66 26.20 11.40 19.65
N HIS A 67 27.40 11.76 19.21
CA HIS A 67 28.10 12.99 19.66
C HIS A 67 28.16 14.04 18.55
N THR A 68 28.10 13.62 17.29
CA THR A 68 28.18 14.48 16.11
C THR A 68 27.04 14.22 15.14
N VAL A 69 26.79 15.17 14.23
CA VAL A 69 25.83 15.02 13.13
C VAL A 69 26.20 13.82 12.25
N SER A 70 27.49 13.61 12.02
CA SER A 70 28.00 12.48 11.23
C SER A 70 27.72 11.12 11.86
N ASP A 71 27.70 11.02 13.20
CA ASP A 71 27.33 9.78 13.89
C ASP A 71 25.87 9.40 13.61
N VAL A 72 24.99 10.39 13.67
CA VAL A 72 23.56 10.21 13.36
C VAL A 72 23.36 9.86 11.89
N ALA A 73 24.03 10.58 10.98
CA ALA A 73 23.95 10.31 9.54
C ALA A 73 24.40 8.88 9.20
N ARG A 74 25.55 8.45 9.74
CA ARG A 74 26.07 7.09 9.53
C ARG A 74 25.13 6.02 10.09
N TYR A 75 24.49 6.29 11.23
CA TYR A 75 23.49 5.39 11.80
C TYR A 75 22.28 5.24 10.88
N VAL A 76 21.73 6.35 10.40
CA VAL A 76 20.60 6.36 9.46
C VAL A 76 20.96 5.65 8.15
N GLU A 77 22.12 5.94 7.56
CA GLU A 77 22.59 5.31 6.32
C GLU A 77 22.69 3.79 6.39
N ARG A 78 23.10 3.25 7.55
CA ARG A 78 23.31 1.81 7.76
C ARG A 78 22.03 1.08 8.18
N THR A 79 21.16 1.76 8.91
CA THR A 79 19.99 1.12 9.54
C THR A 79 18.76 1.24 8.65
N PHE A 80 18.61 2.35 7.94
CA PHE A 80 17.43 2.56 7.11
C PHE A 80 17.66 1.95 5.72
N PRO A 81 16.62 1.37 5.10
CA PRO A 81 16.72 0.82 3.76
C PRO A 81 16.95 1.92 2.70
N LYS A 82 17.56 1.53 1.58
CA LYS A 82 17.64 2.39 0.39
C LYS A 82 16.30 2.38 -0.35
N PRO A 83 15.82 3.53 -0.87
CA PRO A 83 16.49 4.84 -0.94
C PRO A 83 16.21 5.77 0.26
N ILE A 84 15.36 5.38 1.22
CA ILE A 84 14.89 6.20 2.35
C ILE A 84 16.06 6.78 3.15
N ASN A 85 17.10 5.99 3.39
CA ASN A 85 18.29 6.41 4.12
C ASN A 85 18.98 7.64 3.51
N LEU A 86 19.13 7.68 2.18
CA LEU A 86 19.78 8.77 1.45
C LEU A 86 18.92 10.03 1.48
N TRP A 87 17.61 9.90 1.28
CA TRP A 87 16.69 11.02 1.31
C TRP A 87 16.54 11.61 2.71
N ALA A 88 16.44 10.77 3.74
CA ALA A 88 16.38 11.21 5.13
C ALA A 88 17.62 12.01 5.56
N VAL A 89 18.82 11.55 5.16
CA VAL A 89 20.08 12.26 5.44
C VAL A 89 20.15 13.58 4.69
N THR A 90 19.78 13.59 3.40
CA THR A 90 19.82 14.79 2.57
C THR A 90 18.86 15.86 3.10
N GLU A 91 17.62 15.48 3.42
CA GLU A 91 16.59 16.42 3.88
C GLU A 91 16.87 16.91 5.30
N ALA A 92 17.40 16.06 6.18
CA ALA A 92 17.87 16.48 7.50
C ALA A 92 19.05 17.46 7.41
N HIS A 93 19.98 17.26 6.47
CA HIS A 93 21.08 18.17 6.23
C HIS A 93 20.60 19.53 5.69
N ASP A 94 19.68 19.53 4.73
CA ASP A 94 19.05 20.77 4.21
C ASP A 94 18.27 21.53 5.30
N LEU A 95 17.62 20.81 6.21
CA LEU A 95 16.94 21.36 7.38
C LEU A 95 17.91 21.92 8.43
N VAL A 96 19.18 21.53 8.45
CA VAL A 96 20.18 22.10 9.38
C VAL A 96 20.96 23.25 8.73
N MET A 97 21.27 23.15 7.43
CA MET A 97 22.10 24.11 6.70
C MET A 97 21.39 25.40 6.26
N ARG A 98 20.17 25.65 6.75
CA ARG A 98 19.38 26.88 6.51
C ARG A 98 19.13 27.17 5.02
N ASN A 99 18.83 26.13 4.25
CA ASN A 99 18.45 26.26 2.85
C ASN A 99 17.08 26.97 2.73
N ASN A 100 16.91 27.90 1.78
CA ASN A 100 15.74 28.81 1.71
C ASN A 100 14.38 28.09 1.54
N ARG A 101 14.37 26.84 1.05
CA ARG A 101 13.15 26.08 0.71
C ARG A 101 12.41 25.50 1.93
N LEU A 102 13.10 25.21 3.03
CA LEU A 102 12.53 24.51 4.20
C LEU A 102 12.42 25.39 5.46
N LYS A 103 12.60 26.72 5.31
CA LYS A 103 12.52 27.69 6.41
C LYS A 103 11.20 27.64 7.19
N HIS A 104 10.08 27.37 6.52
CA HIS A 104 8.76 27.28 7.16
C HIS A 104 8.58 26.02 8.03
N ARG A 105 9.27 24.91 7.70
CA ARG A 105 9.29 23.69 8.52
C ARG A 105 10.28 23.83 9.68
N GLN A 106 11.40 24.53 9.48
CA GLN A 106 12.40 24.82 10.51
C GLN A 106 11.82 25.56 11.73
N THR A 107 10.99 26.58 11.52
CA THR A 107 10.43 27.39 12.62
C THR A 107 9.43 26.62 13.48
N LYS A 108 8.93 25.47 12.99
CA LYS A 108 7.98 24.60 13.68
C LYS A 108 8.65 23.38 14.33
N LEU A 109 9.97 23.24 14.22
CA LEU A 109 10.70 22.15 14.88
C LEU A 109 10.66 22.31 16.41
N PRO A 110 10.18 21.31 17.17
CA PRO A 110 10.22 21.33 18.63
C PRO A 110 11.63 21.06 19.19
N THR A 111 12.70 21.35 18.43
CA THR A 111 14.11 21.13 18.80
C THR A 111 14.44 21.56 20.23
N PRO A 112 14.08 22.76 20.73
CA PRO A 112 14.40 23.13 22.11
C PRO A 112 13.65 22.29 23.15
N LYS A 113 12.40 21.90 22.87
CA LYS A 113 11.58 21.07 23.77
C LYS A 113 12.10 19.63 23.80
N VAL A 114 12.45 19.08 22.64
CA VAL A 114 13.07 17.76 22.49
C VAL A 114 14.43 17.72 23.18
N HIS A 115 15.26 18.76 23.02
CA HIS A 115 16.55 18.85 23.70
C HIS A 115 16.39 18.84 25.24
N LEU A 116 15.40 19.56 25.78
CA LEU A 116 15.10 19.55 27.21
C LEU A 116 14.61 18.17 27.68
N ALA A 117 13.73 17.51 26.91
CA ALA A 117 13.20 16.19 27.27
C ALA A 117 14.27 15.09 27.30
N LEU A 118 15.29 15.20 26.44
CA LEU A 118 16.37 14.21 26.34
C LEU A 118 17.53 14.45 27.32
N ARG A 119 17.59 15.63 27.96
CA ARG A 119 18.70 16.03 28.83
C ARG A 119 18.97 15.02 29.96
N ASP A 120 17.90 14.61 30.64
CA ASP A 120 17.99 13.67 31.78
C ASP A 120 18.24 12.23 31.30
N TYR A 121 17.78 11.88 30.09
CA TYR A 121 17.92 10.54 29.51
C TYR A 121 19.34 10.23 29.04
N LEU A 122 19.98 11.19 28.37
CA LEU A 122 21.30 11.01 27.77
C LEU A 122 22.43 10.97 28.81
N GLY A 123 22.31 11.77 29.88
CA GLY A 123 23.35 11.90 30.89
C GLY A 123 24.62 12.63 30.43
N TYR A 124 24.65 13.16 29.20
CA TYR A 124 25.74 13.99 28.67
C TYR A 124 25.20 15.19 27.88
N LYS A 125 26.07 16.19 27.64
CA LYS A 125 25.72 17.37 26.84
C LYS A 125 25.77 17.03 25.36
N ILE A 126 24.63 17.13 24.67
CA ILE A 126 24.55 17.07 23.21
C ILE A 126 24.46 18.49 22.63
N ASP A 127 25.12 18.71 21.50
CA ASP A 127 24.99 19.96 20.76
C ASP A 127 23.59 20.11 20.16
N SER A 128 23.02 21.31 20.27
CA SER A 128 21.72 21.69 19.69
C SER A 128 21.65 21.38 18.19
N GLN A 129 22.78 21.46 17.47
CA GLN A 129 22.83 21.08 16.05
C GLN A 129 22.56 19.59 15.81
N VAL A 130 23.05 18.71 16.69
CA VAL A 130 22.83 17.26 16.60
C VAL A 130 21.36 16.94 16.88
N ILE A 131 20.75 17.57 17.90
CA ILE A 131 19.32 17.41 18.18
C ILE A 131 18.47 17.92 17.02
N SER A 132 18.84 19.06 16.42
CA SER A 132 18.14 19.59 15.24
C SER A 132 18.22 18.63 14.05
N TYR A 133 19.36 17.97 13.84
CA TYR A 133 19.53 16.99 12.79
C TYR A 133 18.68 15.73 13.03
N ILE A 134 18.71 15.18 14.25
CA ILE A 134 17.85 14.05 14.65
C ILE A 134 16.39 14.41 14.43
N THR A 135 15.94 15.57 14.92
CA THR A 135 14.57 16.05 14.74
C THR A 135 14.22 16.15 13.25
N GLY A 136 15.13 16.63 12.40
CA GLY A 136 14.93 16.66 10.94
C GLY A 136 14.70 15.27 10.33
N VAL A 137 15.48 14.27 10.73
CA VAL A 137 15.28 12.88 10.30
C VAL A 137 13.90 12.36 10.72
N LEU A 138 13.50 12.57 11.97
CA LEU A 138 12.19 12.11 12.48
C LEU A 138 11.03 12.71 11.72
N VAL A 139 11.13 14.01 11.41
CA VAL A 139 10.11 14.76 10.69
C VAL A 139 9.98 14.29 9.26
N TYR A 140 11.11 14.01 8.60
CA TYR A 140 11.11 13.40 7.27
C TYR A 140 10.37 12.06 7.27
N ILE A 141 10.68 11.19 8.25
CA ILE A 141 10.02 9.88 8.37
C ILE A 141 8.52 10.03 8.65
N GLY A 142 8.13 10.93 9.56
CA GLY A 142 6.72 11.24 9.80
C GLY A 142 6.01 11.75 8.54
N ALA A 143 6.66 12.61 7.76
CA ALA A 143 6.14 13.11 6.49
C ALA A 143 5.96 12.00 5.45
N ASP A 144 6.93 11.08 5.36
CA ASP A 144 6.89 9.97 4.41
C ASP A 144 5.75 8.98 4.75
N ILE A 145 5.56 8.66 6.04
CA ILE A 145 4.43 7.84 6.53
C ILE A 145 3.09 8.49 6.17
N LEU A 146 2.95 9.79 6.42
CA LEU A 146 1.73 10.54 6.11
C LEU A 146 1.51 10.65 4.59
N LYS A 147 2.58 10.78 3.81
CA LYS A 147 2.52 10.81 2.34
C LYS A 147 2.04 9.48 1.78
N LEU A 148 2.64 8.39 2.22
CA LEU A 148 2.25 7.02 1.88
C LEU A 148 0.77 6.77 2.22
N THR A 149 0.39 7.12 3.45
CA THR A 149 -0.97 6.91 3.96
C THR A 149 -1.99 7.72 3.18
N GLY A 150 -1.73 9.00 2.92
CA GLY A 150 -2.65 9.81 2.13
C GLY A 150 -2.72 9.40 0.66
N ASN A 151 -1.64 8.87 0.07
CA ASN A 151 -1.69 8.25 -1.27
C ASN A 151 -2.57 6.99 -1.27
N TYR A 152 -2.42 6.13 -0.26
CA TYR A 152 -3.28 4.97 -0.06
C TYR A 152 -4.75 5.37 0.08
N ILE A 153 -5.04 6.35 0.94
CA ILE A 153 -6.39 6.87 1.18
C ILE A 153 -6.98 7.52 -0.06
N LYS A 154 -6.18 8.28 -0.81
CA LYS A 154 -6.58 8.83 -2.10
C LYS A 154 -6.99 7.73 -3.09
N ASN A 155 -6.30 6.59 -3.06
CA ASN A 155 -6.63 5.44 -3.91
C ASN A 155 -7.91 4.72 -3.44
N ILE A 156 -8.20 4.70 -2.13
CA ILE A 156 -9.45 4.13 -1.57
C ILE A 156 -10.58 5.16 -1.37
N ARG A 157 -10.38 6.42 -1.80
CA ARG A 157 -11.36 7.53 -1.84
C ARG A 157 -11.98 7.91 -0.49
N HIS A 158 -11.26 7.69 0.61
CA HIS A 158 -11.62 8.29 1.89
C HIS A 158 -11.18 9.76 1.92
N ASN A 159 -11.95 10.66 2.54
CA ASN A 159 -11.55 12.07 2.73
C ASN A 159 -10.95 12.32 4.13
N GLU A 160 -10.79 11.26 4.92
CA GLU A 160 -10.24 11.32 6.27
C GLU A 160 -9.20 10.23 6.48
N ILE A 161 -8.05 10.60 7.06
CA ILE A 161 -6.99 9.69 7.48
C ILE A 161 -7.34 9.07 8.82
N THR A 162 -7.75 7.81 8.80
CA THR A 162 -8.03 7.02 10.00
C THR A 162 -6.79 6.25 10.49
N LEU A 163 -6.80 5.82 11.76
CA LEU A 163 -5.74 4.97 12.31
C LEU A 163 -5.62 3.62 11.56
N GLN A 164 -6.75 3.05 11.12
CA GLN A 164 -6.76 1.79 10.39
C GLN A 164 -6.15 1.95 9.01
N ASP A 165 -6.51 3.02 8.28
CA ASP A 165 -5.95 3.30 6.97
C ASP A 165 -4.43 3.48 7.03
N LEU A 166 -3.95 4.15 8.08
CA LEU A 166 -2.52 4.31 8.33
C LEU A 166 -1.82 2.96 8.60
N LYS A 167 -2.41 2.10 9.45
CA LYS A 167 -1.86 0.76 9.71
C LYS A 167 -1.86 -0.12 8.46
N VAL A 168 -2.89 -0.05 7.63
CA VAL A 168 -2.98 -0.82 6.37
C VAL A 168 -1.99 -0.28 5.34
N ALA A 169 -1.90 1.03 5.14
CA ALA A 169 -0.94 1.65 4.23
C ALA A 169 0.50 1.25 4.58
N MET A 170 0.86 1.28 5.87
CA MET A 170 2.19 0.89 6.34
C MET A 170 2.48 -0.61 6.16
N ARG A 171 1.46 -1.49 6.21
CA ARG A 171 1.60 -2.93 5.99
C ARG A 171 1.66 -3.33 4.52
N ALA A 172 0.95 -2.61 3.66
CA ALA A 172 0.82 -2.92 2.24
C ALA A 172 2.08 -2.54 1.43
N ASP A 173 2.83 -1.54 1.89
CA ASP A 173 4.05 -1.12 1.20
C ASP A 173 5.24 -2.05 1.52
N THR A 174 5.49 -3.01 0.62
CA THR A 174 6.70 -3.86 0.65
C THR A 174 8.01 -3.09 0.45
N VAL A 175 7.97 -1.83 -0.01
CA VAL A 175 9.15 -0.95 -0.14
C VAL A 175 9.53 -0.32 1.20
N SER A 176 8.63 -0.35 2.18
CA SER A 176 8.92 0.02 3.56
C SER A 176 9.53 -1.16 4.30
N MET A 177 10.75 -1.56 3.92
CA MET A 177 11.65 -2.25 4.84
C MET A 177 11.86 -1.42 6.13
N LEU A 178 11.45 -0.15 6.15
CA LEU A 178 11.25 0.62 7.37
C LEU A 178 10.11 0.07 8.23
N TYR A 179 8.94 -0.35 7.72
CA TYR A 179 7.94 -1.05 8.53
C TYR A 179 8.47 -2.36 9.12
N VAL A 180 9.25 -3.14 8.37
CA VAL A 180 9.89 -4.37 8.87
C VAL A 180 10.99 -4.05 9.88
N VAL A 181 11.81 -3.02 9.65
CA VAL A 181 12.86 -2.57 10.60
C VAL A 181 12.24 -1.94 11.85
N LEU A 182 11.15 -1.18 11.74
CA LEU A 182 10.39 -0.63 12.88
C LEU A 182 9.62 -1.75 13.61
N MET A 183 9.09 -2.77 12.91
CA MET A 183 8.48 -3.96 13.53
C MET A 183 9.52 -4.83 14.23
N ASP A 184 10.65 -5.15 13.59
CA ASP A 184 11.77 -5.92 14.17
C ASP A 184 12.52 -5.15 15.27
N LEU A 185 12.60 -3.81 15.21
CA LEU A 185 13.18 -2.98 16.26
C LEU A 185 12.20 -2.75 17.43
N PHE A 186 10.88 -2.72 17.19
CA PHE A 186 9.91 -2.27 18.21
C PHE A 186 8.91 -3.33 18.70
N TYR A 187 8.77 -4.47 18.04
CA TYR A 187 7.81 -5.54 18.40
C TYR A 187 8.51 -6.88 18.64
N ARG A 188 9.71 -6.86 19.22
CA ARG A 188 10.45 -8.08 19.58
C ARG A 188 9.95 -8.81 20.82
N ASP A 189 8.99 -8.29 21.60
CA ASP A 189 8.58 -9.00 22.83
C ASP A 189 7.11 -8.91 23.32
N ASP A 190 6.17 -8.09 22.81
CA ASP A 190 4.89 -7.90 23.55
C ASP A 190 3.58 -7.77 22.74
N GLU A 191 3.49 -8.23 21.49
CA GLU A 191 2.18 -8.43 20.87
C GLU A 191 2.11 -9.84 20.28
N GLU A 192 1.25 -10.67 20.89
CA GLU A 192 0.79 -11.92 20.31
C GLU A 192 0.46 -11.73 18.82
N PRO A 193 0.75 -12.72 17.97
CA PRO A 193 0.31 -12.68 16.59
C PRO A 193 -1.21 -12.55 16.63
N TRP A 194 -1.74 -11.41 16.20
CA TRP A 194 -3.18 -11.23 16.05
C TRP A 194 -3.64 -12.22 14.97
N SER A 195 -3.95 -13.45 15.41
CA SER A 195 -4.87 -14.37 14.79
C SER A 195 -6.25 -13.74 14.90
N ALA A 196 -6.44 -12.63 14.17
CA ALA A 196 -7.76 -12.13 13.91
C ALA A 196 -8.28 -13.08 12.85
N SER A 197 -9.05 -14.06 13.32
CA SER A 197 -10.18 -14.58 12.58
C SER A 197 -11.13 -13.42 12.27
N LEU A 198 -10.70 -12.50 11.41
CA LEU A 198 -11.51 -11.58 10.65
C LEU A 198 -11.30 -12.04 9.22
N THR A 199 -12.17 -12.93 8.77
CA THR A 199 -12.23 -13.28 7.36
C THR A 199 -12.40 -11.98 6.58
N THR A 200 -11.72 -11.89 5.45
CA THR A 200 -11.75 -10.74 4.53
C THR A 200 -13.20 -10.35 4.16
N GLU A 201 -14.11 -11.31 4.24
CA GLU A 201 -15.56 -11.18 4.10
C GLU A 201 -16.18 -10.18 5.12
N ASP A 202 -15.81 -10.24 6.42
CA ASP A 202 -16.44 -9.42 7.48
C ASP A 202 -16.13 -7.92 7.38
N LEU A 203 -14.98 -7.54 6.81
CA LEU A 203 -14.57 -6.15 6.64
C LEU A 203 -15.11 -5.53 5.36
N VAL A 204 -15.36 -6.34 4.33
CA VAL A 204 -15.93 -5.90 3.06
C VAL A 204 -17.45 -5.79 3.19
N SER A 205 -18.13 -6.77 3.79
CA SER A 205 -19.58 -6.72 4.02
C SER A 205 -20.00 -5.56 4.93
N LYS A 206 -19.21 -5.23 5.97
CA LYS A 206 -19.49 -4.04 6.81
C LYS A 206 -19.28 -2.73 6.09
N ARG A 207 -18.24 -2.60 5.24
CA ARG A 207 -17.96 -1.35 4.53
C ARG A 207 -19.06 -1.02 3.52
N ILE A 208 -19.54 -2.04 2.80
CA ILE A 208 -20.53 -1.85 1.74
C ILE A 208 -21.93 -1.52 2.29
N SER A 209 -22.28 -2.04 3.48
CA SER A 209 -23.55 -1.70 4.16
C SER A 209 -23.71 -0.23 4.58
N SER A 210 -22.64 0.58 4.52
CA SER A 210 -22.64 2.02 4.86
C SER A 210 -22.54 2.98 3.68
N LEU A 211 -22.35 2.48 2.46
CA LEU A 211 -22.14 3.32 1.27
C LEU A 211 -23.48 3.62 0.58
N SER A 212 -23.65 4.87 0.10
CA SER A 212 -24.78 5.21 -0.75
C SER A 212 -24.64 4.50 -2.10
N TYR A 213 -25.78 4.22 -2.75
CA TYR A 213 -25.80 3.59 -4.08
C TYR A 213 -24.92 4.34 -5.10
N GLU A 214 -24.96 5.67 -5.08
CA GLU A 214 -24.12 6.53 -5.93
C GLU A 214 -22.62 6.30 -5.71
N GLN A 215 -22.21 6.09 -4.45
CA GLN A 215 -20.82 5.79 -4.10
C GLN A 215 -20.42 4.39 -4.60
N ILE A 216 -21.32 3.40 -4.48
CA ILE A 216 -21.11 2.03 -4.99
C ILE A 216 -20.91 2.05 -6.51
N VAL A 217 -21.75 2.79 -7.25
CA VAL A 217 -21.63 2.91 -8.71
C VAL A 217 -20.30 3.58 -9.10
N ARG A 218 -19.94 4.68 -8.43
CA ARG A 218 -18.67 5.37 -8.70
C ARG A 218 -17.46 4.49 -8.41
N ASP A 219 -17.54 3.66 -7.38
CA ASP A 219 -16.48 2.73 -7.01
C ASP A 219 -16.40 1.54 -7.96
N LEU A 220 -17.52 1.03 -8.44
CA LEU A 220 -17.57 0.00 -9.48
C LEU A 220 -16.85 0.46 -10.75
N VAL A 221 -17.25 1.61 -11.32
CA VAL A 221 -16.61 2.16 -12.54
C VAL A 221 -15.10 2.29 -12.36
N HIS A 222 -14.65 2.80 -11.21
CA HIS A 222 -13.24 2.95 -10.94
C HIS A 222 -12.49 1.63 -10.79
N CYS A 223 -13.11 0.64 -10.13
CA CYS A 223 -12.54 -0.70 -10.02
C CYS A 223 -12.37 -1.33 -11.41
N GLU A 224 -13.36 -1.17 -12.29
CA GLU A 224 -13.28 -1.65 -13.68
C GLU A 224 -12.18 -0.92 -14.49
N VAL A 225 -12.05 0.40 -14.34
CA VAL A 225 -10.95 1.17 -14.97
C VAL A 225 -9.58 0.65 -14.51
N GLN A 226 -9.41 0.42 -13.21
CA GLN A 226 -8.15 -0.10 -12.67
C GLN A 226 -7.89 -1.54 -13.12
N PHE A 227 -8.90 -2.39 -13.09
CA PHE A 227 -8.80 -3.77 -13.54
C PHE A 227 -8.43 -3.85 -15.02
N LEU A 228 -9.09 -3.07 -15.88
CA LEU A 228 -8.76 -2.99 -17.30
C LEU A 228 -7.31 -2.52 -17.52
N ARG A 229 -6.80 -1.59 -16.71
CA ARG A 229 -5.39 -1.18 -16.76
C ARG A 229 -4.45 -2.33 -16.43
N ASP A 230 -4.76 -3.12 -15.40
CA ASP A 230 -3.93 -4.24 -14.96
C ASP A 230 -3.95 -5.37 -16.00
N VAL A 231 -5.12 -5.70 -16.56
CA VAL A 231 -5.25 -6.65 -17.67
C VAL A 231 -4.50 -6.15 -18.91
N ASN A 232 -4.58 -4.87 -19.24
CA ASN A 232 -3.80 -4.27 -20.33
C ASN A 232 -2.29 -4.39 -20.09
N MET A 233 -1.81 -4.28 -18.85
CA MET A 233 -0.41 -4.51 -18.52
C MET A 233 -0.03 -5.97 -18.78
N ILE A 234 -0.84 -6.93 -18.35
CA ILE A 234 -0.61 -8.36 -18.62
C ILE A 234 -0.52 -8.60 -20.14
N VAL A 235 -1.48 -8.10 -20.91
CA VAL A 235 -1.54 -8.32 -22.37
C VAL A 235 -0.42 -7.59 -23.11
N ARG A 236 -0.25 -6.28 -22.87
CA ARG A 236 0.62 -5.43 -23.70
C ARG A 236 2.08 -5.49 -23.30
N VAL A 237 2.39 -5.83 -22.04
CA VAL A 237 3.76 -5.88 -21.52
C VAL A 237 4.24 -7.33 -21.41
N PHE A 238 3.50 -8.20 -20.72
CA PHE A 238 3.96 -9.56 -20.46
C PHE A 238 3.66 -10.51 -21.63
N ARG A 239 2.41 -10.61 -22.07
CA ARG A 239 2.05 -11.51 -23.18
C ARG A 239 2.81 -11.12 -24.45
N ARG A 240 2.82 -9.83 -24.80
CA ARG A 240 3.51 -9.33 -26.00
C ARG A 240 4.99 -9.68 -26.05
N ALA A 241 5.73 -9.49 -24.95
CA ALA A 241 7.15 -9.77 -24.92
C ALA A 241 7.47 -11.28 -25.02
N LEU A 242 6.59 -12.18 -24.54
CA LEU A 242 6.77 -13.62 -24.78
C LEU A 242 6.38 -14.03 -26.21
N VAL A 243 5.34 -13.41 -26.78
CA VAL A 243 4.94 -13.64 -28.18
C VAL A 243 6.06 -13.24 -29.15
N ASP A 244 6.77 -12.15 -28.88
CA ASP A 244 7.90 -11.69 -29.70
C ASP A 244 9.04 -12.73 -29.80
N VAL A 245 9.12 -13.70 -28.86
CA VAL A 245 10.15 -14.75 -28.83
C VAL A 245 9.62 -16.13 -29.20
N LEU A 246 8.41 -16.46 -28.77
CA LEU A 246 7.83 -17.82 -28.88
C LEU A 246 6.86 -17.97 -30.05
N ASP A 247 6.52 -16.89 -30.74
CA ASP A 247 5.43 -16.80 -31.73
C ASP A 247 4.03 -16.89 -31.12
N GLU A 248 3.06 -16.20 -31.73
CA GLU A 248 1.70 -16.06 -31.20
C GLU A 248 0.93 -17.39 -31.19
N ARG A 249 1.32 -18.31 -32.08
CA ARG A 249 0.69 -19.64 -32.21
C ARG A 249 1.28 -20.69 -31.28
N SER A 250 2.22 -20.32 -30.41
CA SER A 250 2.78 -21.28 -29.46
C SER A 250 1.73 -21.69 -28.44
N GLN A 251 1.56 -23.01 -28.29
CA GLN A 251 0.71 -23.58 -27.23
C GLN A 251 1.14 -23.13 -25.84
N GLU A 252 2.40 -22.74 -25.66
CA GLU A 252 2.92 -22.24 -24.39
C GLU A 252 2.32 -20.88 -24.02
N ILE A 253 2.09 -20.01 -25.01
CA ILE A 253 1.43 -18.72 -24.80
C ILE A 253 -0.03 -18.96 -24.40
N GLU A 254 -0.71 -19.88 -25.08
CA GLU A 254 -2.09 -20.26 -24.76
C GLU A 254 -2.19 -20.86 -23.34
N VAL A 255 -1.26 -21.72 -22.94
CA VAL A 255 -1.27 -22.33 -21.59
C VAL A 255 -0.94 -21.32 -20.49
N ILE A 256 -0.03 -20.37 -20.72
CA ILE A 256 0.38 -19.39 -19.70
C ILE A 256 -0.66 -18.28 -19.51
N PHE A 257 -1.27 -17.81 -20.60
CA PHE A 257 -2.18 -16.67 -20.58
C PHE A 257 -3.65 -17.03 -20.79
N SER A 258 -3.97 -18.27 -21.15
CA SER A 258 -5.33 -18.74 -21.45
C SER A 258 -6.08 -17.75 -22.36
N ASN A 259 -7.35 -17.50 -22.08
CA ASN A 259 -8.23 -16.57 -22.77
C ASN A 259 -8.19 -15.14 -22.17
N ILE A 260 -7.03 -14.65 -21.71
CA ILE A 260 -6.90 -13.29 -21.15
C ILE A 260 -7.31 -12.17 -22.13
N LEU A 261 -7.20 -12.40 -23.45
CA LEU A 261 -7.65 -11.44 -24.46
C LEU A 261 -9.17 -11.29 -24.45
N ASP A 262 -9.90 -12.39 -24.26
CA ASP A 262 -11.35 -12.37 -24.16
C ASP A 262 -11.77 -11.62 -22.88
N ILE A 263 -11.06 -11.83 -21.76
CA ILE A 263 -11.27 -11.06 -20.53
C ILE A 263 -11.02 -9.57 -20.74
N GLN A 264 -9.95 -9.20 -21.45
CA GLN A 264 -9.64 -7.81 -21.77
C GLN A 264 -10.76 -7.16 -22.60
N GLU A 265 -11.23 -7.84 -23.64
CA GLU A 265 -12.30 -7.36 -24.50
C GLU A 265 -13.62 -7.23 -23.73
N PHE A 266 -13.98 -8.26 -22.97
CA PHE A 266 -15.14 -8.23 -22.08
C PHE A 266 -15.09 -7.05 -21.11
N THR A 267 -13.97 -6.87 -20.41
CA THR A 267 -13.80 -5.80 -19.42
C THR A 267 -13.94 -4.42 -20.07
N ALA A 268 -13.38 -4.24 -21.28
CA ALA A 268 -13.52 -3.00 -22.03
C ALA A 268 -14.98 -2.72 -22.44
N ARG A 269 -15.71 -3.74 -22.92
CA ARG A 269 -17.14 -3.62 -23.25
C ARG A 269 -17.99 -3.34 -22.02
N PHE A 270 -17.73 -4.05 -20.93
CA PHE A 270 -18.46 -3.91 -19.68
C PHE A 270 -18.25 -2.51 -19.06
N LEU A 271 -17.01 -2.05 -18.99
CA LEU A 271 -16.69 -0.69 -18.54
C LEU A 271 -17.38 0.37 -19.41
N GLY A 272 -17.35 0.22 -20.74
CA GLY A 272 -18.04 1.15 -21.64
C GLY A 272 -19.55 1.23 -21.37
N SER A 273 -20.21 0.08 -21.18
CA SER A 273 -21.65 0.05 -20.83
C SER A 273 -21.95 0.75 -19.49
N LEU A 274 -21.06 0.58 -18.50
CA LEU A 274 -21.19 1.27 -17.21
C LEU A 274 -20.99 2.79 -17.35
N GLU A 275 -19.97 3.23 -18.07
CA GLU A 275 -19.69 4.65 -18.31
C GLU A 275 -20.83 5.33 -19.07
N ASP A 276 -21.35 4.68 -20.13
CA ASP A 276 -22.51 5.17 -20.90
C ASP A 276 -23.75 5.32 -20.00
N THR A 277 -24.02 4.34 -19.13
CA THR A 277 -25.16 4.37 -18.21
C THR A 277 -25.02 5.49 -17.16
N VAL A 278 -23.80 5.77 -16.72
CA VAL A 278 -23.53 6.86 -15.77
C VAL A 278 -23.61 8.22 -16.46
N GLU A 279 -23.10 8.36 -17.68
CA GLU A 279 -23.10 9.62 -18.45
C GLU A 279 -24.50 10.01 -18.91
N MET A 280 -25.33 9.03 -19.29
CA MET A 280 -26.72 9.27 -19.73
C MET A 280 -27.67 9.58 -18.56
N CYS A 281 -27.23 9.43 -17.32
CA CYS A 281 -28.02 9.73 -16.14
C CYS A 281 -28.07 11.25 -15.89
N ARG A 282 -29.26 11.81 -15.72
CA ARG A 282 -29.44 13.25 -15.43
C ARG A 282 -28.88 13.56 -14.03
N GLU A 283 -28.40 14.79 -13.81
CA GLU A 283 -27.73 15.24 -12.56
C GLU A 283 -28.50 14.98 -11.24
N LEU A 284 -29.80 14.64 -11.28
CA LEU A 284 -30.66 14.37 -10.12
C LEU A 284 -31.17 12.91 -10.06
N GLU A 285 -30.84 12.08 -11.05
CA GLU A 285 -31.26 10.68 -11.15
C GLU A 285 -30.11 9.75 -10.72
N THR A 286 -30.44 8.55 -10.24
CA THR A 286 -29.42 7.55 -9.86
C THR A 286 -29.20 6.58 -11.02
N PRO A 287 -27.95 6.37 -11.48
CA PRO A 287 -27.67 5.55 -12.65
C PRO A 287 -27.94 4.08 -12.35
N TYR A 288 -28.83 3.45 -13.13
CA TYR A 288 -29.23 2.05 -12.93
C TYR A 288 -28.26 1.07 -13.61
N VAL A 289 -27.08 0.88 -13.01
CA VAL A 289 -26.02 0.01 -13.55
C VAL A 289 -26.35 -1.49 -13.49
N GLY A 290 -27.42 -1.89 -12.80
CA GLY A 290 -27.86 -3.28 -12.73
C GLY A 290 -28.22 -3.84 -14.11
N ASN A 291 -28.69 -3.00 -15.03
CA ASN A 291 -29.00 -3.42 -16.40
C ASN A 291 -27.74 -3.87 -17.17
N CYS A 292 -26.59 -3.20 -16.96
CA CYS A 292 -25.33 -3.58 -17.57
C CYS A 292 -24.94 -5.01 -17.18
N PHE A 293 -25.11 -5.39 -15.91
CA PHE A 293 -24.85 -6.76 -15.46
C PHE A 293 -25.83 -7.77 -16.05
N LEU A 294 -27.11 -7.40 -16.13
CA LEU A 294 -28.14 -8.27 -16.70
C LEU A 294 -27.86 -8.57 -18.16
N GLU A 295 -27.52 -7.55 -18.96
CA GLU A 295 -27.17 -7.72 -20.38
C GLU A 295 -25.96 -8.66 -20.56
N MET A 296 -24.91 -8.48 -19.76
CA MET A 296 -23.73 -9.36 -19.82
C MET A 296 -24.07 -10.79 -19.39
N ALA A 297 -24.94 -10.96 -18.38
CA ALA A 297 -25.36 -12.27 -17.90
C ALA A 297 -26.26 -13.00 -18.91
N GLU A 298 -27.21 -12.30 -19.55
CA GLU A 298 -28.07 -12.87 -20.60
C GLU A 298 -27.26 -13.33 -21.82
N GLY A 299 -26.16 -12.63 -22.12
CA GLY A 299 -25.21 -13.01 -23.16
C GLY A 299 -24.26 -14.16 -22.78
N ASN A 300 -24.31 -14.68 -21.54
CA ASN A 300 -23.33 -15.61 -20.96
C ASN A 300 -21.87 -15.09 -21.07
N GLU A 301 -21.68 -13.77 -21.09
CA GLU A 301 -20.38 -13.15 -21.34
C GLU A 301 -19.38 -13.39 -20.20
N PHE A 302 -19.87 -13.70 -18.98
CA PHE A 302 -19.03 -14.05 -17.83
C PHE A 302 -18.42 -15.47 -17.90
N GLU A 303 -18.89 -16.34 -18.80
CA GLU A 303 -18.40 -17.72 -18.91
C GLU A 303 -16.90 -17.80 -19.24
N ILE A 304 -16.36 -16.75 -19.87
CA ILE A 304 -14.93 -16.60 -20.16
C ILE A 304 -14.06 -16.75 -18.89
N TYR A 305 -14.56 -16.37 -17.71
CA TYR A 305 -13.83 -16.48 -16.46
C TYR A 305 -13.73 -17.93 -15.98
N SER A 306 -14.71 -18.79 -16.27
CA SER A 306 -14.67 -20.20 -15.88
C SER A 306 -13.47 -20.90 -16.50
N ARG A 307 -13.31 -20.77 -17.82
CA ARG A 307 -12.16 -21.32 -18.54
C ARG A 307 -10.84 -20.75 -18.00
N TYR A 308 -10.78 -19.45 -17.76
CA TYR A 308 -9.58 -18.79 -17.26
C TYR A 308 -9.17 -19.32 -15.88
N VAL A 309 -10.13 -19.50 -14.97
CA VAL A 309 -9.88 -20.04 -13.64
C VAL A 309 -9.30 -21.45 -13.73
N ASP A 310 -9.92 -22.33 -14.50
CA ASP A 310 -9.47 -23.72 -14.67
C ASP A 310 -8.05 -23.79 -15.24
N ASP A 311 -7.76 -22.99 -16.28
CA ASP A 311 -6.47 -22.99 -16.95
C ASP A 311 -5.35 -22.41 -16.06
N ILE A 312 -5.60 -21.29 -15.38
CA ILE A 312 -4.58 -20.60 -14.56
C ILE A 312 -4.31 -21.31 -13.24
N LEU A 313 -5.33 -21.90 -12.61
CA LEU A 313 -5.14 -22.70 -11.39
C LEU A 313 -4.58 -24.09 -11.67
N SER A 314 -4.50 -24.50 -12.94
CA SER A 314 -3.86 -25.76 -13.31
C SER A 314 -2.34 -25.75 -13.05
N ASP A 315 -1.80 -26.90 -12.66
CA ASP A 315 -0.35 -27.10 -12.54
C ASP A 315 0.38 -26.90 -13.89
N SER A 316 -0.35 -27.04 -15.01
CA SER A 316 0.17 -26.88 -16.37
C SER A 316 0.66 -25.46 -16.64
N CYS A 317 -0.08 -24.43 -16.18
CA CYS A 317 0.30 -23.03 -16.35
C CYS A 317 1.65 -22.73 -15.68
N THR A 318 1.77 -23.07 -14.38
CA THR A 318 2.98 -22.81 -13.59
C THR A 318 4.19 -23.61 -14.10
N SER A 319 3.97 -24.87 -14.46
CA SER A 319 5.02 -25.75 -14.99
C SER A 319 5.52 -25.27 -16.36
N THR A 320 4.62 -24.88 -17.25
CA THR A 320 4.95 -24.36 -18.59
C THR A 320 5.69 -23.03 -18.48
N LEU A 321 5.22 -22.11 -17.63
CA LEU A 321 5.92 -20.85 -17.37
C LEU A 321 7.35 -21.09 -16.86
N THR A 322 7.51 -22.01 -15.91
CA THR A 322 8.84 -22.35 -15.36
C THR A 322 9.76 -22.92 -16.45
N MET A 323 9.24 -23.80 -17.30
CA MET A 323 9.99 -24.39 -18.41
C MET A 323 10.42 -23.33 -19.44
N VAL A 324 9.50 -22.44 -19.82
CA VAL A 324 9.77 -21.34 -20.76
C VAL A 324 10.86 -20.42 -20.22
N LEU A 325 10.82 -20.08 -18.93
CA LEU A 325 11.79 -19.20 -18.27
C LEU A 325 13.18 -19.85 -18.05
N GLN A 326 13.33 -21.15 -18.29
CA GLN A 326 14.64 -21.81 -18.29
C GLN A 326 15.32 -21.77 -19.66
N ARG A 327 14.61 -21.40 -20.73
CA ARG A 327 15.17 -21.40 -22.08
C ARG A 327 16.10 -20.20 -22.29
N PRO A 328 17.34 -20.41 -22.76
CA PRO A 328 18.33 -19.35 -22.85
C PRO A 328 17.95 -18.24 -23.83
N ASN A 329 17.26 -18.56 -24.92
CA ASN A 329 16.73 -17.56 -25.87
C ASN A 329 15.69 -16.64 -25.23
N VAL A 330 14.80 -17.19 -24.39
CA VAL A 330 13.78 -16.41 -23.67
C VAL A 330 14.43 -15.54 -22.59
N VAL A 331 15.34 -16.10 -21.79
CA VAL A 331 16.06 -15.35 -20.76
C VAL A 331 16.83 -14.18 -21.36
N ASN A 332 17.62 -14.43 -22.40
CA ASN A 332 18.41 -13.39 -23.07
C ASN A 332 17.52 -12.28 -23.66
N HIS A 333 16.37 -12.65 -24.24
CA HIS A 333 15.43 -11.65 -24.75
C HIS A 333 14.83 -10.81 -23.62
N LEU A 334 14.34 -11.44 -22.55
CA LEU A 334 13.75 -10.73 -21.41
C LEU A 334 14.77 -9.81 -20.73
N GLU A 335 16.02 -10.24 -20.58
CA GLU A 335 17.08 -9.39 -20.04
C GLU A 335 17.42 -8.21 -20.97
N SER A 336 17.31 -8.39 -22.29
CA SER A 336 17.51 -7.30 -23.26
C SER A 336 16.45 -6.21 -23.21
N LEU A 337 15.23 -6.53 -22.76
CA LEU A 337 14.12 -5.58 -22.61
C LEU A 337 14.27 -4.68 -21.38
N GLY A 338 15.07 -5.09 -20.38
CA GLY A 338 15.37 -4.26 -19.23
C GLY A 338 15.90 -5.04 -18.02
N SER A 339 16.75 -4.38 -17.22
CA SER A 339 17.28 -4.95 -15.98
C SER A 339 16.15 -5.31 -15.01
N GLY A 340 15.99 -6.59 -14.70
CA GLY A 340 14.98 -7.09 -13.77
C GLY A 340 13.68 -7.59 -14.42
N PHE A 341 13.53 -7.48 -15.75
CA PHE A 341 12.32 -7.96 -16.43
C PHE A 341 12.16 -9.48 -16.29
N TYR A 342 13.24 -10.26 -16.40
CA TYR A 342 13.25 -11.69 -16.09
C TYR A 342 12.71 -12.02 -14.68
N LEU A 343 13.11 -11.23 -13.66
CA LEU A 343 12.62 -11.41 -12.29
C LEU A 343 11.13 -11.09 -12.17
N ALA A 344 10.63 -10.11 -12.93
CA ALA A 344 9.20 -9.81 -12.98
C ALA A 344 8.39 -10.99 -13.53
N TYR A 345 8.86 -11.69 -14.57
CA TYR A 345 8.21 -12.92 -15.03
C TYR A 345 8.22 -14.03 -13.99
N ARG A 346 9.32 -14.16 -13.23
CA ARG A 346 9.45 -15.24 -12.26
C ARG A 346 8.62 -15.02 -11.00
N TYR A 347 8.47 -13.78 -10.54
CA TYR A 347 7.89 -13.49 -9.22
C TYR A 347 6.64 -12.61 -9.24
N LEU A 348 6.42 -11.83 -10.31
CA LEU A 348 5.28 -10.91 -10.41
C LEU A 348 4.20 -11.47 -11.34
N LEU A 349 4.55 -11.97 -12.53
CA LEU A 349 3.57 -12.48 -13.49
C LEU A 349 2.63 -13.56 -12.92
N PRO A 350 3.09 -14.58 -12.15
CA PRO A 350 2.18 -15.56 -11.56
C PRO A 350 1.12 -14.92 -10.67
N LYS A 351 1.47 -13.86 -9.92
CA LYS A 351 0.50 -13.14 -9.08
C LYS A 351 -0.47 -12.30 -9.90
N LEU A 352 0.02 -11.69 -10.99
CA LEU A 352 -0.81 -10.90 -11.90
C LEU A 352 -1.86 -11.75 -12.62
N LEU A 353 -1.50 -12.98 -13.02
CA LEU A 353 -2.42 -13.91 -13.69
C LEU A 353 -3.58 -14.38 -12.79
N VAL A 354 -3.42 -14.34 -11.46
CA VAL A 354 -4.53 -14.63 -10.52
C VAL A 354 -5.45 -13.41 -10.35
N GLY A 355 -5.03 -12.22 -10.77
CA GLY A 355 -5.80 -10.97 -10.64
C GLY A 355 -7.22 -11.05 -11.22
N PRO A 356 -7.43 -11.52 -12.47
CA PRO A 356 -8.76 -11.70 -13.05
C PRO A 356 -9.67 -12.65 -12.26
N ILE A 357 -9.11 -13.65 -11.58
CA ILE A 357 -9.89 -14.58 -10.74
C ILE A 357 -10.48 -13.82 -9.54
N PHE A 358 -9.66 -13.03 -8.85
CA PHE A 358 -10.14 -12.21 -7.74
C PHE A 358 -11.14 -11.13 -8.17
N HIS A 359 -10.94 -10.55 -9.36
CA HIS A 359 -11.88 -9.58 -9.92
C HIS A 359 -13.26 -10.20 -10.19
N CYS A 360 -13.29 -11.39 -10.79
CA CYS A 360 -14.54 -12.14 -11.00
C CYS A 360 -15.29 -12.38 -9.68
N LEU A 361 -14.59 -12.80 -8.62
CA LEU A 361 -15.19 -12.98 -7.29
C LEU A 361 -15.76 -11.67 -6.73
N LYS A 362 -15.05 -10.55 -6.93
CA LYS A 362 -15.50 -9.24 -6.47
C LYS A 362 -16.75 -8.74 -7.22
N ILE A 363 -16.89 -9.06 -8.51
CA ILE A 363 -18.12 -8.76 -9.27
C ILE A 363 -19.35 -9.37 -8.59
N PHE A 364 -19.26 -10.61 -8.09
CA PHE A 364 -20.37 -11.25 -7.37
C PHE A 364 -20.74 -10.54 -6.07
N GLU A 365 -19.77 -9.95 -5.37
CA GLU A 365 -20.05 -9.13 -4.19
C GLU A 365 -20.84 -7.87 -4.54
N TYR A 366 -20.50 -7.20 -5.65
CA TYR A 366 -21.28 -6.05 -6.14
C TYR A 366 -22.72 -6.44 -6.52
N LEU A 367 -22.91 -7.61 -7.14
CA LEU A 367 -24.25 -8.14 -7.46
C LEU A 367 -25.08 -8.43 -6.20
N SER A 368 -24.44 -8.90 -5.12
CA SER A 368 -25.13 -9.20 -3.85
C SER A 368 -25.65 -7.95 -3.12
N VAL A 369 -24.97 -6.81 -3.32
CA VAL A 369 -25.27 -5.53 -2.68
C VAL A 369 -26.23 -4.69 -3.53
N SER A 370 -26.07 -4.76 -4.86
CA SER A 370 -26.85 -3.98 -5.82
C SER A 370 -28.19 -4.66 -6.11
N PHE A 371 -29.13 -4.60 -5.16
CA PHE A 371 -30.56 -4.88 -5.37
C PHE A 371 -30.91 -5.92 -6.45
N LEU A 372 -30.51 -7.16 -6.22
CA LEU A 372 -31.11 -8.31 -6.92
C LEU A 372 -31.98 -9.17 -5.97
N THR A 373 -32.45 -8.59 -4.86
CA THR A 373 -33.34 -9.26 -3.91
C THR A 373 -34.73 -9.57 -4.47
N ASN A 374 -35.08 -9.08 -5.66
CA ASN A 374 -36.36 -9.40 -6.32
C ASN A 374 -36.25 -10.37 -7.52
N TYR A 375 -35.04 -10.71 -7.99
CA TYR A 375 -34.87 -11.56 -9.19
C TYR A 375 -33.79 -12.65 -9.08
N ILE A 376 -32.94 -12.68 -8.03
CA ILE A 376 -32.09 -13.85 -7.71
C ILE A 376 -32.89 -14.86 -6.89
N ASN A 377 -33.80 -15.57 -7.54
CA ASN A 377 -34.12 -16.94 -7.11
C ASN A 377 -33.90 -17.94 -8.24
N ASP A 378 -33.81 -17.49 -9.50
CA ASP A 378 -33.60 -18.39 -10.64
C ASP A 378 -32.13 -18.50 -11.09
N TYR A 379 -31.29 -17.48 -10.93
CA TYR A 379 -29.91 -17.49 -11.46
C TYR A 379 -28.84 -18.01 -10.50
N THR A 380 -29.11 -18.07 -9.19
CA THR A 380 -28.24 -18.75 -8.21
C THR A 380 -28.16 -20.26 -8.43
N ALA A 381 -29.07 -20.83 -9.24
CA ALA A 381 -29.01 -22.23 -9.64
C ALA A 381 -28.04 -22.49 -10.80
N CYS A 382 -27.83 -21.52 -11.70
CA CYS A 382 -26.98 -21.69 -12.89
C CYS A 382 -25.49 -21.45 -12.62
N LEU A 383 -25.13 -20.73 -11.56
CA LEU A 383 -23.76 -20.25 -11.30
C LEU A 383 -23.11 -20.86 -10.06
N ARG A 384 -23.64 -21.97 -9.54
CA ARG A 384 -22.91 -22.81 -8.58
C ARG A 384 -21.79 -23.52 -9.33
N ILE A 385 -20.59 -22.91 -9.28
CA ILE A 385 -19.34 -23.60 -9.56
C ILE A 385 -19.33 -24.85 -8.67
N SER A 386 -19.43 -26.01 -9.30
CA SER A 386 -19.37 -27.34 -8.68
C SER A 386 -17.95 -27.75 -8.39
#